data_AF-A0A1S3CS89-F1
#
_entry.id   AF-A0A1S3CS89-F1
#
_cell.length_a   1.000
_cell.length_b   1.000
_cell.length_c   1.000
_cell.angle_alpha   90.00
_cell.angle_beta   90.00
_cell.angle_gamma   90.00
#
_symmetry.space_group_name_H-M   'P 1'
#
loop_
_entity.id
_entity.type
_entity.pdbx_description
1 polymer ?
#
loop_
_entity_poly.entity_id
_entity_poly.type
_entity_poly.pdbx_seq_one_letter_code
_entity_poly.pdbx_strand_id
1 'polypeptide(L)'
;QLFDGLLLAMKTEGEAQEKAIKEVKEKLKVVEEQGLKSLLGEGSPFVNGDELGYLDIGMLTILGRYKIYEEFFGMKIMEEEEIPIVFSWLNRLIEHPIAKEGAHPKE
;
A
#
# COMPACT_ATOMS: atom_id res chain seq x y z
N GLN A 1 -5.81 8.47 -10.07
CA GLN A 1 -4.83 8.50 -8.97
C GLN A 1 -4.56 7.06 -8.49
N LEU A 2 -3.77 6.81 -7.43
CA LEU A 2 -3.46 5.43 -6.97
C LEU A 2 -4.74 4.67 -6.56
N PHE A 3 -5.60 5.31 -5.77
CA PHE A 3 -6.88 4.78 -5.33
C PHE A 3 -7.79 4.38 -6.51
N ASP A 4 -7.94 5.25 -7.51
CA ASP A 4 -8.77 4.94 -8.69
C ASP A 4 -8.25 3.73 -9.47
N GLY A 5 -6.92 3.58 -9.57
CA GLY A 5 -6.30 2.43 -10.22
C GLY A 5 -6.58 1.13 -9.47
N LEU A 6 -6.48 1.17 -8.14
CA LEU A 6 -6.80 0.02 -7.29
C LEU A 6 -8.29 -0.32 -7.38
N LEU A 7 -9.17 0.68 -7.35
CA LEU A 7 -10.62 0.51 -7.50
C LEU A 7 -10.97 -0.08 -8.86
N LEU A 8 -10.28 0.34 -9.92
CA LEU A 8 -10.46 -0.22 -11.26
C LEU A 8 -10.04 -1.69 -11.29
N ALA A 9 -8.86 -2.03 -10.75
CA ALA A 9 -8.39 -3.42 -10.67
C ALA A 9 -9.33 -4.35 -9.88
N MET A 10 -10.01 -3.83 -8.85
CA MET A 10 -11.01 -4.61 -8.11
C MET A 10 -12.35 -4.78 -8.85
N LYS A 11 -12.64 -3.94 -9.86
CA LYS A 11 -13.92 -3.93 -10.60
C LYS A 11 -13.84 -4.60 -11.98
N THR A 12 -12.66 -4.97 -12.41
CA THR A 12 -12.40 -5.56 -13.73
C THR A 12 -11.80 -6.94 -13.59
N GLU A 13 -11.86 -7.72 -14.67
CA GLU A 13 -11.29 -9.06 -14.77
C GLU A 13 -10.49 -9.18 -16.08
N GLY A 14 -9.66 -10.22 -16.19
CA GLY A 14 -8.87 -10.53 -17.39
C GLY A 14 -7.89 -9.40 -17.77
N GLU A 15 -7.73 -9.15 -19.06
CA GLU A 15 -6.76 -8.18 -19.60
C GLU A 15 -6.95 -6.75 -19.02
N ALA A 16 -8.19 -6.35 -18.76
CA ALA A 16 -8.49 -5.04 -18.18
C ALA A 16 -8.01 -4.94 -16.73
N GLN A 17 -8.11 -6.03 -15.96
CA GLN A 17 -7.57 -6.11 -14.61
C GLN A 17 -6.04 -6.08 -14.62
N GLU A 18 -5.41 -6.89 -15.47
CA GLU A 18 -3.96 -6.95 -15.61
C GLU A 18 -3.37 -5.58 -15.94
N LYS A 19 -4.00 -4.84 -16.87
CA LYS A 19 -3.60 -3.48 -17.21
C LYS A 19 -3.74 -2.53 -16.01
N ALA A 20 -4.85 -2.58 -15.30
CA ALA A 20 -5.07 -1.73 -14.12
C ALA A 20 -4.04 -2.02 -13.02
N ILE A 21 -3.72 -3.29 -12.76
CA ILE A 21 -2.68 -3.71 -11.80
C ILE A 21 -1.32 -3.18 -12.22
N LYS A 22 -0.97 -3.28 -13.51
CA LYS A 22 0.30 -2.75 -14.02
C LYS A 22 0.43 -1.24 -13.76
N GLU A 23 -0.62 -0.47 -14.03
CA GLU A 23 -0.63 0.97 -13.76
C GLU A 23 -0.54 1.27 -12.25
N VAL A 24 -1.14 0.45 -11.39
CA VAL A 24 -1.01 0.57 -9.93
C VAL A 24 0.45 0.32 -9.50
N LYS A 25 1.09 -0.73 -10.01
CA LYS A 25 2.51 -1.03 -9.70
C LYS A 25 3.45 0.08 -10.15
N GLU A 26 3.25 0.63 -11.34
CA GLU A 26 4.04 1.78 -11.82
C GLU A 26 3.87 3.00 -10.91
N LYS A 27 2.65 3.26 -10.42
CA LYS A 27 2.41 4.33 -9.43
C LYS A 27 3.08 4.05 -8.09
N LEU A 28 3.08 2.80 -7.62
CA LEU A 28 3.77 2.43 -6.37
C LEU A 28 5.29 2.60 -6.48
N LYS A 29 5.88 2.28 -7.65
CA LYS A 29 7.29 2.58 -7.93
C LYS A 29 7.57 4.08 -7.87
N VAL A 30 6.68 4.92 -8.40
CA VAL A 30 6.80 6.38 -8.26
C VAL A 30 6.68 6.84 -6.80
N VAL A 31 5.73 6.27 -6.03
CA VAL A 31 5.59 6.57 -4.59
C VAL A 31 6.86 6.21 -3.83
N GLU A 32 7.48 5.08 -4.15
CA GLU A 32 8.75 4.67 -3.54
C GLU A 32 9.88 5.64 -3.88
N GLU A 33 10.13 5.84 -5.17
CA GLU A 33 11.30 6.56 -5.67
C GLU A 33 11.22 8.07 -5.43
N GLN A 34 10.05 8.67 -5.66
CA GLN A 34 9.87 10.13 -5.62
C GLN A 34 9.18 10.61 -4.34
N GLY A 35 8.58 9.70 -3.57
CA GLY A 35 7.91 10.00 -2.30
C GLY A 35 8.73 9.51 -1.12
N LEU A 36 8.54 8.23 -0.76
CA LEU A 36 9.00 7.66 0.49
C LEU A 36 10.50 7.74 0.72
N LYS A 37 11.34 7.55 -0.32
CA LYS A 37 12.80 7.71 -0.17
C LYS A 37 13.22 9.09 0.32
N SER A 38 12.43 10.13 0.02
CA SER A 38 12.71 11.50 0.48
C SER A 38 11.97 11.88 1.77
N LEU A 39 10.81 11.27 2.00
CA LEU A 39 9.94 11.59 3.14
C LEU A 39 10.24 10.76 4.39
N LEU A 40 10.76 9.54 4.24
CA LEU A 40 11.20 8.73 5.37
C LEU A 40 12.57 9.20 5.82
N GLY A 41 12.62 9.81 7.01
CA GLY A 41 13.88 10.12 7.67
C GLY A 41 14.70 8.86 7.93
N GLU A 42 16.03 9.00 8.00
CA GLU A 42 16.91 7.87 8.32
C GLU A 42 16.51 7.25 9.66
N GLY A 43 16.22 5.94 9.65
CA GLY A 43 15.76 5.21 10.84
C GLY A 43 14.32 5.50 11.28
N SER A 44 13.61 6.41 10.64
CA SER A 44 12.22 6.76 11.01
C SER A 44 11.24 5.68 10.54
N PRO A 45 10.32 5.21 11.41
CA PRO A 45 9.32 4.21 11.02
C PRO A 45 8.26 4.77 10.06
N PHE A 46 7.93 6.06 10.16
CA PHE A 46 6.84 6.75 9.47
C PHE A 46 7.28 8.08 8.85
N VAL A 47 6.44 8.69 8.02
CA VAL A 47 6.81 9.94 7.33
C VAL A 47 6.86 11.17 8.25
N ASN A 48 6.29 11.06 9.45
CA ASN A 48 6.37 12.09 10.50
C ASN A 48 7.31 11.65 11.65
N GLY A 49 8.36 10.89 11.34
CA GLY A 49 9.30 10.36 12.33
C GLY A 49 8.70 9.16 13.06
N ASP A 50 8.54 9.29 14.38
CA ASP A 50 8.05 8.22 15.25
C ASP A 50 6.51 8.17 15.36
N GLU A 51 5.82 9.20 14.90
CA GLU A 51 4.36 9.28 14.91
C GLU A 51 3.77 9.13 13.51
N LEU A 52 2.52 8.66 13.42
CA LEU A 52 1.80 8.60 12.15
C LEU A 52 1.54 10.01 11.61
N GLY A 53 1.97 10.28 10.39
CA GLY A 53 1.62 11.45 9.62
C GLY A 53 0.37 11.25 8.75
N TYR A 54 -0.05 12.31 8.07
CA TYR A 54 -1.21 12.27 7.18
C TYR A 54 -1.04 11.27 6.02
N LEU A 55 0.15 11.22 5.42
CA LEU A 55 0.44 10.30 4.31
C LEU A 55 0.44 8.84 4.77
N ASP A 56 0.94 8.56 5.98
CA ASP A 56 0.90 7.24 6.60
C ASP A 56 -0.55 6.74 6.72
N ILE A 57 -1.43 7.57 7.28
CA ILE A 57 -2.85 7.24 7.44
C ILE A 57 -3.53 7.07 6.07
N GLY A 58 -3.30 7.99 5.14
CA GLY A 58 -3.88 7.92 3.80
C GLY A 58 -3.52 6.63 3.08
N MET A 59 -2.24 6.27 3.06
CA MET A 59 -1.79 5.04 2.40
C MET A 59 -2.19 3.78 3.14
N LEU A 60 -2.25 3.80 4.47
CA LEU A 60 -2.84 2.72 5.26
C LEU A 60 -4.31 2.48 4.89
N THR A 61 -5.11 3.53 4.65
CA THR A 61 -6.51 3.34 4.23
C THR A 61 -6.63 2.77 2.81
N ILE A 62 -5.71 3.10 1.92
CA ILE A 62 -5.74 2.62 0.52
C ILE A 62 -5.22 1.17 0.43
N LEU A 63 -4.09 0.86 1.07
CA LEU A 63 -3.33 -0.38 0.88
C LEU A 63 -3.28 -1.28 2.12
N GLY A 64 -3.75 -0.85 3.29
CA GLY A 64 -3.65 -1.62 4.54
C GLY A 64 -4.41 -2.95 4.55
N ARG A 65 -5.19 -3.24 3.51
CA ARG A 65 -5.89 -4.51 3.28
C ARG A 65 -5.42 -5.22 2.00
N TYR A 66 -4.22 -4.90 1.50
CA TYR A 66 -3.73 -5.42 0.22
C TYR A 66 -3.79 -6.95 0.12
N LYS A 67 -3.48 -7.68 1.21
CA LYS A 67 -3.56 -9.15 1.24
C LYS A 67 -4.95 -9.67 0.91
N ILE A 68 -6.00 -9.00 1.41
CA ILE A 68 -7.39 -9.34 1.09
C ILE A 68 -7.67 -9.04 -0.39
N TYR A 69 -7.16 -7.94 -0.91
CA TYR A 69 -7.36 -7.61 -2.31
C TYR A 69 -6.67 -8.63 -3.23
N GLU A 70 -5.46 -9.05 -2.88
CA GLU A 70 -4.71 -10.07 -3.63
C GLU A 70 -5.41 -11.43 -3.62
N GLU A 71 -5.87 -11.87 -2.44
CA GLU A 71 -6.58 -13.14 -2.27
C GLU A 71 -7.94 -13.15 -2.97
N PHE A 72 -8.77 -12.12 -2.73
CA PHE A 72 -10.15 -12.11 -3.20
C PHE A 72 -10.28 -11.83 -4.69
N PHE A 73 -9.43 -10.95 -5.25
CA PHE A 73 -9.50 -10.57 -6.66
C PHE A 73 -8.48 -11.31 -7.54
N GLY A 74 -7.70 -12.25 -6.97
CA GLY A 74 -6.73 -13.05 -7.72
C GLY A 74 -5.59 -12.21 -8.33
N MET A 75 -5.23 -11.11 -7.69
CA MET A 75 -4.21 -10.17 -8.18
C MET A 75 -2.96 -10.14 -7.31
N LYS A 76 -1.88 -9.55 -7.81
CA LYS A 76 -0.65 -9.32 -7.05
C LYS A 76 -0.24 -7.86 -7.18
N ILE A 77 -0.17 -7.13 -6.07
CA ILE A 77 0.08 -5.68 -6.01
C ILE A 77 1.39 -5.40 -5.25
N MET A 78 1.59 -6.04 -4.09
CA MET A 78 2.68 -5.72 -3.18
C MET A 78 3.83 -6.72 -3.36
N GLU A 79 4.79 -6.36 -4.21
CA GLU A 79 5.96 -7.19 -4.49
C GLU A 79 7.20 -6.58 -3.85
N GLU A 80 7.67 -7.17 -2.75
CA GLU A 80 8.81 -6.67 -1.97
C GLU A 80 10.07 -6.47 -2.82
N GLU A 81 10.32 -7.33 -3.80
CA GLU A 81 11.47 -7.24 -4.71
C GLU A 81 11.40 -6.00 -5.62
N GLU A 82 10.20 -5.48 -5.90
CA GLU A 82 10.01 -4.31 -6.78
C GLU A 82 9.90 -3.00 -6.01
N ILE A 83 9.33 -3.03 -4.80
CA ILE A 83 9.01 -1.87 -3.97
C ILE A 83 9.32 -2.13 -2.48
N PRO A 84 10.58 -2.45 -2.12
CA PRO A 84 10.95 -2.87 -0.77
C PRO A 84 10.66 -1.82 0.31
N ILE A 85 10.77 -0.53 -0.01
CA ILE A 85 10.56 0.55 0.96
C ILE A 85 9.07 0.70 1.25
N VAL A 86 8.23 0.79 0.21
CA VAL A 86 6.77 0.83 0.36
C VAL A 86 6.29 -0.42 1.08
N PHE A 87 6.81 -1.60 0.72
CA PHE A 87 6.46 -2.86 1.36
C PHE A 87 6.77 -2.86 2.86
N SER A 88 8.00 -2.53 3.24
CA SER A 88 8.39 -2.52 4.66
C SER A 88 7.66 -1.45 5.46
N TRP A 89 7.48 -0.25 4.89
CA TRP A 89 6.75 0.85 5.50
C TRP A 89 5.27 0.52 5.71
N LEU A 90 4.58 -0.01 4.70
CA LEU A 90 3.18 -0.39 4.81
C LEU A 90 2.98 -1.51 5.85
N ASN A 91 3.90 -2.48 5.93
CA ASN A 91 3.82 -3.50 6.97
C ASN A 91 3.99 -2.91 8.38
N ARG A 92 4.87 -1.91 8.58
CA ARG A 92 4.92 -1.17 9.85
C ARG A 92 3.60 -0.46 10.16
N LEU A 93 2.97 0.16 9.16
CA LEU A 93 1.66 0.81 9.33
C LEU A 93 0.56 -0.19 9.72
N ILE A 94 0.51 -1.36 9.08
CA ILE A 94 -0.45 -2.42 9.39
C ILE A 94 -0.23 -2.96 10.81
N GLU A 95 1.02 -3.02 11.28
CA GLU A 95 1.34 -3.51 12.61
C GLU A 95 1.09 -2.49 13.73
N HIS A 96 0.90 -1.20 13.38
CA HIS A 96 0.62 -0.14 14.34
C HIS A 96 -0.69 -0.38 15.11
N PRO A 97 -0.76 -0.10 16.43
CA PRO A 97 -1.94 -0.37 17.25
C PRO A 97 -3.26 0.15 16.66
N ILE A 98 -3.28 1.41 16.18
CA ILE A 98 -4.47 2.01 15.53
C ILE A 98 -4.96 1.20 14.33
N ALA A 99 -4.04 0.65 13.53
CA ALA A 99 -4.41 -0.14 12.36
C ALA A 99 -5.01 -1.50 12.75
N LYS A 100 -4.51 -2.09 13.84
CA LYS A 100 -5.00 -3.36 14.40
C LYS A 100 -6.34 -3.21 15.10
N GLU A 101 -6.57 -2.11 15.83
CA GLU A 101 -7.87 -1.82 16.45
C GLU A 101 -8.98 -1.67 15.40
N GLY A 102 -8.66 -1.05 14.26
CA GLY A 102 -9.58 -0.94 13.12
C GLY A 102 -9.61 -2.16 12.19
N ALA A 103 -8.80 -3.19 12.46
CA ALA A 103 -8.88 -4.44 11.71
C ALA A 103 -10.06 -5.26 12.24
N HIS A 104 -10.79 -5.91 11.33
CA HIS A 104 -11.86 -6.82 11.72
C HIS A 104 -11.27 -7.87 12.69
N PRO A 105 -11.93 -8.20 13.81
CA PRO A 105 -11.47 -9.26 14.69
C PRO A 105 -11.21 -10.52 13.86
N LYS A 106 -10.03 -11.10 14.01
CA LYS A 106 -9.80 -12.48 13.58
C LYS A 106 -10.59 -13.33 14.55
N GLU A 107 -11.68 -13.93 14.08
CA GLU A 107 -12.42 -14.95 14.84
C GLU A 107 -11.49 -16.09 15.28
#